data_AF-I3IMS9-F1
#
_entry.id   AF-I3IMS9-F1
#
_cell.length_a   1.000
_cell.length_b   1.000
_cell.length_c   1.000
_cell.angle_alpha   90.00
_cell.angle_beta   90.00
_cell.angle_gamma   90.00
#
_symmetry.space_group_name_H-M   'P 1'
#
loop_
_entity.id
_entity.type
_entity.pdbx_description
1 polymer ?
#
loop_
_entity_poly.entity_id
_entity_poly.type
_entity_poly.pdbx_seq_one_letter_code
_entity_poly.pdbx_strand_id
1 'polypeptide(L)'
;MKTGIVLISHGSKLSSGNDGLFKVADMLRAMNRWDMVEGAFLQLAEPGFGEVVKRIVEHGIHRIVVVPLLLFKGNHVYKDIPEMMENEKAKYPQAEFLYADNIGADERIALIAADRIYEALIEKQYGGKPRIEQPQDIVDESFEIIDKLVDLQSVPELHRPIIQRAIHATGDTEYAYNLIFHPKAVGAGIRSLKDGKNIVTDVNMVKSGINKGPVEKFGGKIICKIAEKSVAEDANRLGKTRAIVAMQQSIHEMKDGIVAIGNAPTALFELIDLIKKGLAQPALVIGIPVGFVGAVEAKYALKDVSIPYITNTNRKGGSAVAVSIVNALIKLAKE
;
A
#
# COMPACT_ATOMS: atom_id res chain seq x y z
N MET A 1 18.10 -15.54 -17.63
CA MET A 1 18.40 -14.87 -18.91
C MET A 1 18.64 -13.41 -18.62
N LYS A 2 19.76 -12.83 -19.07
CA LYS A 2 20.07 -11.42 -18.84
C LYS A 2 19.03 -10.54 -19.53
N THR A 3 18.61 -9.46 -18.87
CA THR A 3 17.56 -8.56 -19.35
C THR A 3 18.08 -7.12 -19.43
N GLY A 4 17.99 -6.53 -20.61
CA GLY A 4 18.27 -5.14 -20.89
C GLY A 4 16.97 -4.33 -20.96
N ILE A 5 16.99 -3.11 -20.45
CA ILE A 5 15.87 -2.17 -20.48
C ILE A 5 16.23 -0.99 -21.36
N VAL A 6 15.33 -0.63 -22.27
CA VAL A 6 15.44 0.59 -23.10
C VAL A 6 14.30 1.52 -22.73
N LEU A 7 14.62 2.61 -22.05
CA LEU A 7 13.69 3.70 -21.77
C LEU A 7 13.62 4.61 -23.00
N ILE A 8 12.44 4.79 -23.57
CA ILE A 8 12.27 5.60 -24.78
C ILE A 8 11.52 6.90 -24.49
N SER A 9 12.04 8.01 -25.00
CA SER A 9 11.38 9.33 -24.99
C SER A 9 11.44 10.01 -26.37
N HIS A 10 10.66 11.07 -26.59
CA HIS A 10 10.69 11.82 -27.85
C HIS A 10 12.05 12.46 -28.14
N GLY A 11 12.77 12.89 -27.11
CA GLY A 11 13.96 13.72 -27.26
C GLY A 11 13.63 15.19 -27.51
N SER A 12 14.55 16.06 -27.13
CA SER A 12 14.47 17.51 -27.22
C SER A 12 15.73 18.05 -27.89
N LYS A 13 15.58 19.10 -28.71
CA LYS A 13 16.72 19.85 -29.27
C LYS A 13 17.54 20.57 -28.18
N LEU A 14 16.90 20.90 -27.06
CA LEU A 14 17.58 21.42 -25.87
C LEU A 14 18.12 20.24 -25.06
N SER A 15 19.43 20.17 -24.90
CA SER A 15 20.13 19.09 -24.18
C SER A 15 19.63 18.95 -22.73
N SER A 16 19.38 20.06 -22.04
CA SER A 16 18.83 20.05 -20.67
C SER A 16 17.46 19.39 -20.56
N GLY A 17 16.67 19.37 -21.64
CA GLY A 17 15.39 18.67 -21.70
C GLY A 17 15.53 17.14 -21.78
N ASN A 18 16.72 16.64 -22.10
CA ASN A 18 16.99 15.21 -22.25
C ASN A 18 17.50 14.57 -20.96
N ASP A 19 18.07 15.36 -20.05
CA ASP A 19 18.65 14.90 -18.78
C ASP A 19 17.66 14.11 -17.92
N GLY A 20 16.37 14.43 -18.02
CA GLY A 20 15.32 13.72 -17.29
C GLY A 20 15.28 12.22 -17.59
N LEU A 21 15.47 11.83 -18.86
CA LEU A 21 15.47 10.43 -19.27
C LEU A 21 16.62 9.66 -18.60
N PHE A 22 17.82 10.22 -18.64
CA PHE A 22 19.01 9.57 -18.08
C PHE A 22 18.96 9.51 -16.56
N LYS A 23 18.43 10.54 -15.89
CA LYS A 23 18.20 10.49 -14.44
C LYS A 23 17.24 9.36 -14.04
N VAL A 24 16.16 9.15 -14.80
CA VAL A 24 15.25 8.01 -14.56
C VAL A 24 15.96 6.68 -14.85
N ALA A 25 16.78 6.61 -15.90
CA ALA A 25 17.60 5.43 -16.17
C ALA A 25 18.55 5.11 -15.00
N ASP A 26 19.23 6.11 -14.45
CA ASP A 26 20.11 5.97 -13.29
C ASP A 26 19.36 5.49 -12.04
N MET A 27 18.16 6.04 -11.78
CA MET A 27 17.29 5.58 -10.70
C MET A 27 16.93 4.10 -10.85
N LEU A 28 16.64 3.63 -12.07
CA LEU A 28 16.37 2.21 -12.33
C LEU A 28 17.64 1.34 -12.20
N ARG A 29 18.81 1.82 -12.66
CA ARG A 29 20.10 1.13 -12.47
C ARG A 29 20.38 0.93 -10.99
N ALA A 30 20.15 1.94 -10.17
CA ALA A 30 20.35 1.89 -8.72
C ALA A 30 19.47 0.84 -8.01
N MET A 31 18.35 0.42 -8.60
CA MET A 31 17.53 -0.67 -8.06
C MET A 31 18.18 -2.06 -8.22
N ASN A 32 19.21 -2.18 -9.08
CA ASN A 32 19.98 -3.40 -9.34
C ASN A 32 19.10 -4.64 -9.67
N ARG A 33 18.02 -4.42 -10.45
CA ARG A 33 17.04 -5.44 -10.84
C ARG A 33 17.24 -6.00 -12.25
N TRP A 34 18.00 -5.29 -13.09
CA TRP A 34 18.20 -5.60 -14.51
C TRP A 34 19.68 -5.47 -14.85
N ASP A 35 20.15 -6.25 -15.82
CA ASP A 35 21.57 -6.34 -16.19
C ASP A 35 22.07 -5.06 -16.87
N MET A 36 21.19 -4.37 -17.60
CA MET A 36 21.51 -3.13 -18.30
C MET A 36 20.26 -2.27 -18.43
N VAL A 37 20.38 -0.97 -18.20
CA VAL A 37 19.29 0.00 -18.41
C VAL A 37 19.87 1.18 -19.19
N GLU A 38 19.23 1.57 -20.28
CA GLU A 38 19.68 2.65 -21.14
C GLU A 38 18.53 3.56 -21.56
N GLY A 39 18.83 4.84 -21.77
CA GLY A 39 17.91 5.81 -22.34
C GLY A 39 18.15 5.93 -23.85
N ALA A 40 17.06 5.90 -24.62
CA ALA A 40 17.07 6.13 -26.06
C ALA A 40 16.03 7.19 -26.45
N PHE A 41 16.31 7.90 -27.54
CA PHE A 41 15.38 8.87 -28.11
C PHE A 41 14.80 8.39 -29.44
N LEU A 42 13.54 8.76 -29.67
CA LEU A 42 12.86 8.53 -30.95
C LEU A 42 13.38 9.46 -32.05
N GLN A 43 13.68 10.71 -31.68
CA GLN A 43 14.10 11.76 -32.60
C GLN A 43 14.83 12.87 -31.83
N LEU A 44 15.44 13.82 -32.56
CA LEU A 44 15.95 15.10 -32.05
C LEU A 44 17.12 15.05 -31.04
N ALA A 45 17.46 13.89 -30.50
CA ALA A 45 18.51 13.70 -29.51
C ALA A 45 19.15 12.31 -29.66
N GLU A 46 20.34 12.17 -29.08
CA GLU A 46 21.11 10.92 -29.08
C GLU A 46 21.27 10.37 -27.65
N PRO A 47 21.39 9.05 -27.47
CA PRO A 47 21.48 8.02 -28.51
C PRO A 47 20.10 7.61 -29.06
N GLY A 48 20.05 7.29 -30.35
CA GLY A 48 18.88 6.70 -30.98
C GLY A 48 18.62 5.25 -30.52
N PHE A 49 17.38 4.80 -30.68
CA PHE A 49 16.94 3.45 -30.29
C PHE A 49 17.84 2.32 -30.82
N GLY A 50 18.15 2.33 -32.12
CA GLY A 50 18.97 1.27 -32.74
C GLY A 50 20.40 1.23 -32.18
N GLU A 51 20.98 2.38 -31.82
CA GLU A 51 22.31 2.42 -31.19
C GLU A 51 22.30 1.77 -29.81
N VAL A 52 21.27 2.07 -29.02
CA VAL A 52 21.11 1.49 -27.68
C VAL A 52 20.88 -0.02 -27.75
N VAL A 53 20.02 -0.48 -28.67
CA VAL A 53 19.80 -1.92 -28.90
C VAL A 53 21.12 -2.61 -29.28
N LYS A 54 21.88 -2.03 -30.22
CA LYS A 54 23.20 -2.56 -30.60
C LYS A 54 24.11 -2.72 -29.39
N ARG A 55 24.24 -1.69 -28.54
CA ARG A 55 25.07 -1.75 -27.33
C ARG A 55 24.61 -2.88 -26.41
N ILE A 56 23.31 -3.02 -26.15
CA ILE A 56 22.78 -4.08 -25.28
C ILE A 56 23.12 -5.47 -25.83
N VAL A 57 22.93 -5.69 -27.14
CA VAL A 57 23.24 -6.98 -27.78
C VAL A 57 24.74 -7.28 -27.75
N GLU A 58 25.60 -6.28 -27.97
CA GLU A 58 27.07 -6.42 -27.89
C GLU A 58 27.55 -6.82 -26.47
N HIS A 59 26.76 -6.52 -25.43
CA HIS A 59 27.01 -6.98 -24.05
C HIS A 59 26.48 -8.41 -23.78
N GLY A 60 26.04 -9.14 -24.81
CA GLY A 60 25.53 -10.51 -24.71
C GLY A 60 24.15 -10.59 -24.04
N ILE A 61 23.37 -9.50 -24.09
CA ILE A 61 22.02 -9.45 -23.54
C ILE A 61 21.03 -9.60 -24.70
N HIS A 62 20.19 -10.63 -24.63
CA HIS A 62 19.27 -10.99 -25.70
C HIS A 62 17.79 -10.87 -25.32
N ARG A 63 17.46 -10.51 -24.07
CA ARG A 63 16.11 -10.08 -23.70
C ARG A 63 16.09 -8.57 -23.55
N ILE A 64 15.30 -7.88 -24.35
CA ILE A 64 15.25 -6.42 -24.39
C ILE A 64 13.82 -5.98 -24.12
N VAL A 65 13.61 -5.27 -23.01
CA VAL A 65 12.30 -4.68 -22.68
C VAL A 65 12.32 -3.20 -23.03
N VAL A 66 11.41 -2.80 -23.90
CA VAL A 66 11.25 -1.41 -24.34
C VAL A 66 10.13 -0.76 -23.54
N VAL A 67 10.44 0.35 -22.85
CA VAL A 67 9.53 1.05 -21.94
C VAL A 67 9.39 2.52 -22.37
N PRO A 68 8.24 2.95 -22.91
CA PRO A 68 8.03 4.34 -23.27
C PRO A 68 7.78 5.23 -22.03
N LEU A 69 8.66 6.19 -21.80
CA LEU A 69 8.48 7.25 -20.78
C LEU A 69 7.65 8.42 -21.34
N LEU A 70 6.44 8.12 -21.80
CA LEU A 70 5.51 9.08 -22.38
C LEU A 70 4.21 9.12 -21.57
N LEU A 71 3.74 10.33 -21.22
CA LEU A 71 2.52 10.50 -20.43
C LEU A 71 1.25 10.28 -21.25
N PHE A 72 1.25 10.71 -22.51
CA PHE A 72 0.09 10.59 -23.41
C PHE A 72 0.32 9.51 -24.46
N LYS A 73 -0.74 8.75 -24.76
CA LYS A 73 -0.75 7.74 -25.81
C LYS A 73 -0.97 8.44 -27.16
N GLY A 74 0.08 8.55 -27.97
CA GLY A 74 0.04 9.08 -29.34
C GLY A 74 0.41 8.03 -30.38
N ASN A 75 0.46 8.42 -31.66
CA ASN A 75 0.86 7.53 -32.77
C ASN A 75 2.21 6.83 -32.51
N HIS A 76 3.14 7.51 -31.84
CA HIS A 76 4.46 6.98 -31.49
C HIS A 76 4.41 5.69 -30.64
N VAL A 77 3.46 5.58 -29.71
CA VAL A 77 3.29 4.40 -28.84
C VAL A 77 2.67 3.24 -29.62
N TYR A 78 1.73 3.52 -30.52
CA TYR A 78 0.98 2.47 -31.22
C TYR A 78 1.59 2.01 -32.55
N LYS A 79 2.47 2.82 -33.16
CA LYS A 79 3.00 2.56 -34.50
C LYS A 79 4.52 2.64 -34.54
N ASP A 80 5.07 3.80 -34.18
CA ASP A 80 6.48 4.07 -34.47
C ASP A 80 7.44 3.21 -33.63
N ILE A 81 7.20 3.07 -32.32
CA ILE A 81 8.04 2.20 -31.47
C ILE A 81 7.93 0.73 -31.92
N PRO A 82 6.72 0.16 -32.11
CA PRO A 82 6.59 -1.18 -32.67
C PRO A 82 7.32 -1.38 -34.01
N GLU A 83 7.24 -0.42 -34.93
CA GLU A 83 7.93 -0.50 -36.23
C GLU A 83 9.46 -0.49 -36.06
N MET A 84 9.98 0.39 -35.20
CA MET A 84 11.40 0.42 -34.86
C MET A 84 11.86 -0.90 -34.20
N MET A 85 11.03 -1.51 -33.35
CA MET A 85 11.32 -2.80 -32.73
C MET A 85 11.38 -3.93 -33.76
N GLU A 86 10.45 -3.99 -34.72
CA GLU A 86 10.49 -5.01 -35.79
C GLU A 86 11.72 -4.83 -36.71
N ASN A 87 12.11 -3.59 -37.00
CA ASN A 87 13.34 -3.29 -37.74
C ASN A 87 14.60 -3.78 -37.01
N GLU A 88 14.69 -3.57 -35.70
CA GLU A 88 15.83 -4.06 -34.91
C GLU A 88 15.80 -5.58 -34.71
N LYS A 89 14.62 -6.18 -34.58
CA LYS A 89 14.44 -7.63 -34.51
C LYS A 89 14.86 -8.35 -35.80
N ALA A 90 14.64 -7.74 -36.96
CA ALA A 90 15.17 -8.26 -38.23
C ALA A 90 16.72 -8.27 -38.26
N LYS A 91 17.38 -7.30 -37.60
CA LYS A 91 18.84 -7.24 -37.49
C LYS A 91 19.40 -8.19 -36.42
N TYR A 92 18.65 -8.39 -35.34
CA TYR A 92 19.05 -9.22 -34.19
C TYR A 92 18.01 -10.32 -33.92
N PRO A 93 17.89 -11.34 -34.79
CA PRO A 93 16.86 -12.39 -34.67
C PRO A 93 17.01 -13.25 -33.41
N GLN A 94 18.19 -13.26 -32.78
CA GLN A 94 18.46 -13.91 -31.50
C GLN A 94 17.89 -13.14 -30.29
N ALA A 95 17.51 -11.87 -30.46
CA ALA A 95 17.01 -11.03 -29.39
C ALA A 95 15.48 -11.11 -29.27
N GLU A 96 15.01 -11.41 -28.06
CA GLU A 96 13.61 -11.32 -27.64
C GLU A 96 13.29 -9.88 -27.25
N PHE A 97 12.40 -9.24 -28.02
CA PHE A 97 11.89 -7.91 -27.73
C PHE A 97 10.54 -7.98 -27.02
N LEU A 98 10.45 -7.32 -25.87
CA LEU A 98 9.21 -7.18 -25.09
C LEU A 98 8.81 -5.71 -25.04
N TYR A 99 7.55 -5.42 -25.31
CA TYR A 99 7.02 -4.06 -25.29
C TYR A 99 6.18 -3.84 -24.02
N ALA A 100 6.59 -2.91 -23.17
CA ALA A 100 5.80 -2.49 -22.02
C ALA A 100 4.83 -1.37 -22.43
N ASP A 101 3.71 -1.25 -21.71
CA ASP A 101 2.84 -0.08 -21.86
C ASP A 101 3.60 1.19 -21.46
N ASN A 102 3.21 2.34 -22.01
CA ASN A 102 3.81 3.61 -21.65
C ASN A 102 3.41 4.01 -20.22
N ILE A 103 4.16 4.94 -19.61
CA ILE A 103 3.86 5.46 -18.26
C ILE A 103 2.39 5.87 -18.12
N GLY A 104 1.87 6.64 -19.08
CA GLY A 104 0.44 6.89 -19.18
C GLY A 104 -0.15 7.68 -18.00
N ALA A 105 -1.47 7.85 -18.03
CA ALA A 105 -2.21 8.33 -16.87
C ALA A 105 -2.31 7.19 -15.83
N ASP A 106 -1.41 7.23 -14.85
CA ASP A 106 -1.32 6.27 -13.74
C ASP A 106 -1.45 7.01 -12.41
N GLU A 107 -2.09 6.39 -11.43
CA GLU A 107 -2.32 6.97 -10.09
C GLU A 107 -1.01 7.42 -9.42
N ARG A 108 0.09 6.69 -9.63
CA ARG A 108 1.41 7.05 -9.08
C ARG A 108 1.95 8.34 -9.67
N ILE A 109 1.60 8.68 -10.90
CA ILE A 109 1.98 9.97 -11.52
C ILE A 109 1.16 11.11 -10.91
N ALA A 110 -0.13 10.88 -10.64
CA ALA A 110 -0.95 11.85 -9.91
C ALA A 110 -0.39 12.10 -8.50
N LEU A 111 0.11 11.07 -7.81
CA LEU A 111 0.74 11.23 -6.49
C LEU A 111 2.03 12.05 -6.56
N ILE A 112 2.91 11.81 -7.54
CA ILE A 112 4.10 12.65 -7.74
C ILE A 112 3.69 14.11 -7.98
N ALA A 113 2.64 14.36 -8.78
CA ALA A 113 2.14 15.71 -9.00
C ALA A 113 1.58 16.34 -7.71
N ALA A 114 0.85 15.56 -6.91
CA ALA A 114 0.34 16.00 -5.61
C ALA A 114 1.49 16.38 -4.66
N ASP A 115 2.56 15.59 -4.61
CA ASP A 115 3.75 15.89 -3.80
C ASP A 115 4.39 17.22 -4.24
N ARG A 116 4.54 17.46 -5.56
CA ARG A 116 5.07 18.74 -6.09
C ARG A 116 4.17 19.93 -5.78
N ILE A 117 2.86 19.75 -5.87
CA ILE A 117 1.88 20.78 -5.49
C ILE A 117 2.04 21.08 -4.00
N TYR A 118 2.15 20.05 -3.17
CA TYR A 118 2.31 20.21 -1.73
C TYR A 118 3.62 20.91 -1.38
N GLU A 119 4.75 20.50 -1.94
CA GLU A 119 6.05 21.17 -1.78
C GLU A 119 5.94 22.66 -2.12
N ALA A 120 5.31 23.02 -3.24
CA ALA A 120 5.14 24.41 -3.65
C ALA A 120 4.20 25.21 -2.72
N LEU A 121 3.20 24.56 -2.14
CA LEU A 121 2.30 25.17 -1.14
C LEU A 121 2.99 25.30 0.24
N ILE A 122 3.82 24.32 0.61
CA ILE A 122 4.59 24.26 1.85
C ILE A 122 5.75 25.24 1.87
N GLU A 123 6.52 25.38 0.79
CA GLU A 123 7.65 26.34 0.73
C GLU A 123 7.17 27.76 1.02
N LYS A 124 5.93 28.09 0.62
CA LYS A 124 5.28 29.36 0.97
C LYS A 124 4.83 29.45 2.44
N GLN A 125 4.59 28.32 3.11
CA GLN A 125 4.11 28.28 4.51
C GLN A 125 5.23 28.16 5.56
N TYR A 126 6.36 27.52 5.26
CA TYR A 126 7.41 27.22 6.26
C TYR A 126 8.55 28.24 6.35
N GLY A 127 8.58 29.26 5.50
CA GLY A 127 9.55 30.36 5.57
C GLY A 127 9.46 31.28 6.80
N GLY A 128 8.72 30.90 7.85
CA GLY A 128 8.56 31.70 9.06
C GLY A 128 7.61 31.19 10.16
N LYS A 129 7.09 29.96 10.10
CA LYS A 129 6.21 29.44 11.16
C LYS A 129 7.00 29.03 12.41
N PRO A 130 6.59 29.47 13.63
CA PRO A 130 7.19 28.99 14.87
C PRO A 130 6.91 27.51 15.07
N ARG A 131 7.85 26.80 15.72
CA ARG A 131 7.71 25.38 16.06
C ARG A 131 6.54 25.20 17.02
N ILE A 132 5.58 24.34 16.67
CA ILE A 132 4.53 23.91 17.59
C ILE A 132 5.12 22.89 18.57
N GLU A 133 4.93 23.13 19.87
CA GLU A 133 5.46 22.27 20.93
C GLU A 133 4.37 21.44 21.63
N GLN A 134 3.11 21.85 21.51
CA GLN A 134 1.98 21.16 22.15
C GLN A 134 1.50 19.99 21.28
N PRO A 135 1.43 18.76 21.83
CA PRO A 135 1.04 17.57 21.06
C PRO A 135 -0.35 17.65 20.43
N GLN A 136 -1.31 18.30 21.10
CA GLN A 136 -2.68 18.42 20.60
C GLN A 136 -2.74 19.35 19.38
N ASP A 137 -2.07 20.50 19.46
CA ASP A 137 -2.00 21.49 18.37
C ASP A 137 -1.34 20.90 17.11
N ILE A 138 -0.34 20.02 17.27
CA ILE A 138 0.28 19.29 16.15
C ILE A 138 -0.72 18.36 15.46
N VAL A 139 -1.53 17.65 16.23
CA VAL A 139 -2.55 16.74 15.69
C VAL A 139 -3.64 17.53 14.97
N ASP A 140 -4.09 18.63 15.55
CA ASP A 140 -5.14 19.47 14.96
C ASP A 140 -4.64 20.13 13.66
N GLU A 141 -3.42 20.68 13.63
CA GLU A 141 -2.82 21.20 12.39
C GLU A 141 -2.62 20.07 11.36
N SER A 142 -2.18 18.89 11.78
CA SER A 142 -2.05 17.73 10.87
C SER A 142 -3.39 17.34 10.24
N PHE A 143 -4.48 17.39 11.00
CA PHE A 143 -5.82 17.06 10.53
C PHE A 143 -6.35 18.11 9.56
N GLU A 144 -6.12 19.40 9.82
CA GLU A 144 -6.44 20.46 8.87
C GLU A 144 -5.66 20.34 7.56
N ILE A 145 -4.40 19.91 7.61
CA ILE A 145 -3.60 19.65 6.41
C ILE A 145 -4.20 18.47 5.63
N ILE A 146 -4.53 17.38 6.31
CA ILE A 146 -5.14 16.20 5.67
C ILE A 146 -6.45 16.58 4.98
N ASP A 147 -7.32 17.35 5.64
CA ASP A 147 -8.62 17.78 5.08
C ASP A 147 -8.48 18.66 3.83
N LYS A 148 -7.34 19.32 3.64
CA LYS A 148 -7.02 20.10 2.43
C LYS A 148 -6.41 19.23 1.32
N LEU A 149 -5.81 18.09 1.67
CA LEU A 149 -5.12 17.20 0.73
C LEU A 149 -6.03 16.15 0.11
N VAL A 150 -7.07 15.72 0.83
CA VAL A 150 -7.97 14.65 0.40
C VAL A 150 -9.42 15.08 0.56
N ASP A 151 -10.29 14.69 -0.37
CA ASP A 151 -11.73 14.93 -0.25
C ASP A 151 -12.34 13.95 0.76
N LEU A 152 -12.40 14.36 2.03
CA LEU A 152 -13.15 13.64 3.06
C LEU A 152 -14.62 14.09 3.14
N GLN A 153 -15.05 15.11 2.40
CA GLN A 153 -16.43 15.59 2.45
C GLN A 153 -17.38 14.62 1.77
N SER A 154 -16.94 13.94 0.70
CA SER A 154 -17.70 12.87 0.03
C SER A 154 -17.77 11.56 0.85
N VAL A 155 -16.93 11.42 1.88
CA VAL A 155 -16.88 10.24 2.75
C VAL A 155 -17.97 10.32 3.82
N PRO A 156 -18.65 9.19 4.17
CA PRO A 156 -19.60 9.14 5.28
C PRO A 156 -19.01 9.65 6.59
N GLU A 157 -19.77 10.44 7.36
CA GLU A 157 -19.31 11.15 8.55
C GLU A 157 -18.58 10.23 9.56
N LEU A 158 -19.14 9.05 9.83
CA LEU A 158 -18.56 8.08 10.77
C LEU A 158 -17.25 7.45 10.29
N HIS A 159 -16.94 7.52 8.99
CA HIS A 159 -15.71 6.97 8.43
C HIS A 159 -14.57 8.00 8.44
N ARG A 160 -14.88 9.31 8.39
CA ARG A 160 -13.87 10.38 8.26
C ARG A 160 -12.80 10.33 9.37
N PRO A 161 -13.15 10.23 10.67
CA PRO A 161 -12.14 10.21 11.73
C PRO A 161 -11.23 8.98 11.69
N ILE A 162 -11.71 7.88 11.09
CA ILE A 162 -10.95 6.64 10.93
C ILE A 162 -9.93 6.80 9.80
N ILE A 163 -10.38 7.30 8.64
CA ILE A 163 -9.53 7.56 7.48
C ILE A 163 -8.45 8.60 7.81
N GLN A 164 -8.85 9.73 8.42
CA GLN A 164 -7.93 10.80 8.80
C GLN A 164 -6.82 10.28 9.75
N ARG A 165 -7.17 9.41 10.70
CA ARG A 165 -6.19 8.75 11.58
C ARG A 165 -5.29 7.75 10.87
N ALA A 166 -5.79 7.02 9.86
CA ALA A 166 -4.96 6.14 9.06
C ALA A 166 -3.92 6.94 8.25
N ILE A 167 -4.32 8.05 7.62
CA ILE A 167 -3.43 8.95 6.90
C ILE A 167 -2.41 9.55 7.86
N HIS A 168 -2.84 10.12 8.99
CA HIS A 168 -1.92 10.71 9.98
C HIS A 168 -0.89 9.72 10.51
N ALA A 169 -1.29 8.47 10.77
CA ALA A 169 -0.38 7.45 11.28
C ALA A 169 0.67 6.96 10.26
N THR A 170 0.49 7.27 8.97
CA THR A 170 1.33 6.74 7.89
C THR A 170 1.96 7.80 7.01
N GLY A 171 1.44 9.03 7.01
CA GLY A 171 1.77 10.06 6.03
C GLY A 171 1.23 9.75 4.62
N ASP A 172 0.35 8.76 4.46
CA ASP A 172 -0.07 8.24 3.16
C ASP A 172 -1.52 8.60 2.86
N THR A 173 -1.71 9.56 1.96
CA THR A 173 -3.04 10.07 1.57
C THR A 173 -3.87 9.05 0.79
N GLU A 174 -3.27 7.99 0.24
CA GLU A 174 -4.04 6.96 -0.50
C GLU A 174 -5.05 6.22 0.38
N TYR A 175 -4.88 6.21 1.71
CA TYR A 175 -5.87 5.62 2.61
C TYR A 175 -7.24 6.32 2.56
N ALA A 176 -7.32 7.54 2.02
CA ALA A 176 -8.60 8.18 1.70
C ALA A 176 -9.42 7.41 0.66
N TYR A 177 -8.75 6.74 -0.29
CA TYR A 177 -9.39 6.14 -1.46
C TYR A 177 -9.43 4.60 -1.39
N ASN A 178 -8.51 3.99 -0.63
CA ASN A 178 -8.35 2.53 -0.62
C ASN A 178 -8.98 1.83 0.59
N LEU A 179 -9.36 2.55 1.66
CA LEU A 179 -10.04 1.95 2.81
C LEU A 179 -11.49 1.59 2.45
N ILE A 180 -11.85 0.35 2.74
CA ILE A 180 -13.16 -0.23 2.49
C ILE A 180 -13.82 -0.57 3.82
N PHE A 181 -15.05 -0.10 3.97
CA PHE A 181 -15.86 -0.29 5.16
C PHE A 181 -17.08 -1.12 4.80
N HIS A 182 -17.30 -2.23 5.50
CA HIS A 182 -18.61 -2.87 5.48
C HIS A 182 -19.66 -1.88 6.05
N PRO A 183 -20.90 -1.81 5.50
CA PRO A 183 -21.89 -0.80 5.92
C PRO A 183 -22.20 -0.76 7.42
N LYS A 184 -22.02 -1.89 8.11
CA LYS A 184 -22.24 -2.03 9.56
C LYS A 184 -20.96 -1.92 10.40
N ALA A 185 -19.79 -1.74 9.79
CA ALA A 185 -18.50 -1.89 10.45
C ALA A 185 -18.29 -0.95 11.63
N VAL A 186 -18.45 0.37 11.40
CA VAL A 186 -18.21 1.37 12.43
C VAL A 186 -19.21 1.24 13.58
N GLY A 187 -20.49 1.08 13.26
CA GLY A 187 -21.53 0.88 14.27
C GLY A 187 -21.34 -0.40 15.10
N ALA A 188 -20.94 -1.51 14.46
CA ALA A 188 -20.65 -2.77 15.15
C ALA A 188 -19.42 -2.65 16.07
N GLY A 189 -18.36 -1.97 15.61
CA GLY A 189 -17.17 -1.71 16.43
C GLY A 189 -17.47 -0.85 17.65
N ILE A 190 -18.19 0.26 17.47
CA ILE A 190 -18.59 1.14 18.59
C ILE A 190 -19.44 0.37 19.61
N ARG A 191 -20.44 -0.41 19.15
CA ARG A 191 -21.29 -1.22 20.02
C ARG A 191 -20.48 -2.26 20.79
N SER A 192 -19.64 -3.03 20.09
CA SER A 192 -18.76 -4.04 20.69
C SER A 192 -17.89 -3.46 21.81
N LEU A 193 -17.32 -2.26 21.59
CA LEU A 193 -16.56 -1.54 22.62
C LEU A 193 -17.44 -1.12 23.79
N LYS A 194 -18.59 -0.47 23.54
CA LYS A 194 -19.53 -0.03 24.61
C LYS A 194 -20.07 -1.20 25.45
N ASP A 195 -20.23 -2.37 24.84
CA ASP A 195 -20.66 -3.62 25.50
C ASP A 195 -19.52 -4.33 26.26
N GLY A 196 -18.33 -3.72 26.36
CA GLY A 196 -17.20 -4.25 27.12
C GLY A 196 -16.55 -5.50 26.51
N LYS A 197 -16.67 -5.70 25.20
CA LYS A 197 -16.10 -6.86 24.52
C LYS A 197 -14.60 -6.70 24.30
N ASN A 198 -13.92 -7.83 24.09
CA ASN A 198 -12.47 -7.84 23.93
C ASN A 198 -12.02 -7.38 22.54
N ILE A 199 -10.77 -6.95 22.48
CA ILE A 199 -10.04 -6.73 21.24
C ILE A 199 -8.95 -7.79 21.13
N VAL A 200 -9.01 -8.64 20.11
CA VAL A 200 -8.00 -9.65 19.81
C VAL A 200 -7.10 -9.14 18.67
N THR A 201 -5.79 -9.35 18.78
CA THR A 201 -4.81 -8.85 17.82
C THR A 201 -3.86 -9.95 17.34
N ASP A 202 -3.39 -9.84 16.10
CA ASP A 202 -2.50 -10.83 15.49
C ASP A 202 -1.04 -10.72 15.99
N VAL A 203 -0.57 -9.51 16.28
CA VAL A 203 0.79 -9.25 16.76
C VAL A 203 0.83 -8.27 17.94
N ASN A 204 1.87 -8.40 18.76
CA ASN A 204 2.07 -7.55 19.95
C ASN A 204 2.19 -6.06 19.60
N MET A 205 2.72 -5.70 18.43
CA MET A 205 2.79 -4.29 18.02
C MET A 205 1.39 -3.66 17.92
N VAL A 206 0.39 -4.40 17.42
CA VAL A 206 -0.99 -3.92 17.38
C VAL A 206 -1.54 -3.78 18.80
N LYS A 207 -1.36 -4.80 19.65
CA LYS A 207 -1.77 -4.74 21.06
C LYS A 207 -1.18 -3.53 21.80
N SER A 208 0.12 -3.27 21.65
CA SER A 208 0.83 -2.21 22.37
C SER A 208 0.43 -0.80 21.93
N GLY A 209 0.00 -0.62 20.67
CA GLY A 209 -0.41 0.68 20.16
C GLY A 209 -1.85 1.08 20.52
N ILE A 210 -2.68 0.12 20.95
CA ILE A 210 -4.09 0.40 21.30
C ILE A 210 -4.16 1.05 22.68
N ASN A 211 -4.98 2.10 22.79
CA ASN A 211 -5.21 2.82 24.05
C ASN A 211 -5.94 1.94 25.08
N LYS A 212 -5.18 1.36 26.01
CA LYS A 212 -5.67 0.42 27.03
C LYS A 212 -6.72 1.00 27.98
N GLY A 213 -6.48 2.22 28.48
CA GLY A 213 -7.33 2.84 29.51
C GLY A 213 -8.82 2.90 29.14
N PRO A 214 -9.21 3.46 27.97
CA PRO A 214 -10.59 3.45 27.53
C PRO A 214 -11.20 2.05 27.37
N VAL A 215 -10.45 1.08 26.82
CA VAL A 215 -10.94 -0.30 26.63
C VAL A 215 -11.29 -0.95 27.96
N GLU A 216 -10.42 -0.78 28.97
CA GLU A 216 -10.65 -1.29 30.32
C GLU A 216 -11.83 -0.59 31.01
N LYS A 217 -12.02 0.71 30.78
CA LYS A 217 -13.18 1.45 31.31
C LYS A 217 -14.51 0.94 30.75
N PHE A 218 -14.53 0.45 29.51
CA PHE A 218 -15.70 -0.22 28.96
C PHE A 218 -15.86 -1.66 29.47
N GLY A 219 -14.84 -2.25 30.13
CA GLY A 219 -14.86 -3.63 30.65
C GLY A 219 -14.18 -4.66 29.74
N GLY A 220 -13.65 -4.24 28.58
CA GLY A 220 -12.96 -5.10 27.64
C GLY A 220 -11.48 -5.32 27.97
N LYS A 221 -10.85 -6.29 27.29
CA LYS A 221 -9.41 -6.55 27.35
C LYS A 221 -8.78 -6.53 25.95
N ILE A 222 -7.49 -6.20 25.87
CA ILE A 222 -6.70 -6.26 24.63
C ILE A 222 -5.80 -7.50 24.70
N ILE A 223 -5.99 -8.43 23.78
CA ILE A 223 -5.46 -9.80 23.85
C ILE A 223 -4.61 -10.08 22.61
N CYS A 224 -3.44 -10.68 22.83
CA CYS A 224 -2.56 -11.17 21.77
C CYS A 224 -1.84 -12.40 22.31
N LYS A 225 -2.08 -13.56 21.70
CA LYS A 225 -1.48 -14.83 22.12
C LYS A 225 -0.20 -15.19 21.34
N ILE A 226 0.23 -14.36 20.39
CA ILE A 226 1.32 -14.68 19.44
C ILE A 226 2.65 -15.07 20.11
N ALA A 227 2.90 -14.58 21.33
CA ALA A 227 4.12 -14.82 22.09
C ALA A 227 3.94 -15.84 23.23
N GLU A 228 2.76 -16.45 23.37
CA GLU A 228 2.53 -17.48 24.38
C GLU A 228 3.31 -18.75 24.05
N LYS A 229 3.84 -19.40 25.09
CA LYS A 229 4.64 -20.62 24.94
C LYS A 229 3.84 -21.74 24.27
N SER A 230 2.57 -21.90 24.66
CA SER A 230 1.63 -22.86 24.06
C SER A 230 1.45 -22.66 22.56
N VAL A 231 1.36 -21.40 22.10
CA VAL A 231 1.24 -21.07 20.67
C VAL A 231 2.51 -21.47 19.92
N ALA A 232 3.70 -21.23 20.48
CA ALA A 232 4.95 -21.61 19.85
C ALA A 232 5.12 -23.15 19.77
N GLU A 233 4.79 -23.85 20.85
CA GLU A 233 4.83 -25.33 20.91
C GLU A 233 3.86 -25.96 19.90
N ASP A 234 2.62 -25.49 19.84
CA ASP A 234 1.61 -25.99 18.90
C ASP A 234 1.91 -25.62 17.44
N ALA A 235 2.45 -24.43 17.17
CA ALA A 235 2.86 -24.02 15.83
C ALA A 235 3.94 -24.96 15.26
N ASN A 236 4.95 -25.30 16.07
CA ASN A 236 5.98 -26.25 15.70
C ASN A 236 5.42 -27.66 15.51
N ARG A 237 4.58 -28.13 16.44
CA ARG A 237 3.97 -29.46 16.39
C ARG A 237 3.06 -29.66 15.18
N LEU A 238 2.31 -28.63 14.79
CA LEU A 238 1.33 -28.69 13.69
C LEU A 238 1.89 -28.25 12.34
N GLY A 239 3.14 -27.77 12.27
CA GLY A 239 3.73 -27.22 11.04
C GLY A 239 3.01 -25.97 10.52
N LYS A 240 2.46 -25.15 11.42
CA LYS A 240 1.68 -23.94 11.10
C LYS A 240 2.41 -22.69 11.58
N THR A 241 2.02 -21.53 11.07
CA THR A 241 2.56 -20.26 11.60
C THR A 241 2.02 -20.00 13.01
N ARG A 242 2.81 -19.31 13.84
CA ARG A 242 2.35 -18.86 15.16
C ARG A 242 1.08 -18.01 15.07
N ALA A 243 0.93 -17.24 13.98
CA ALA A 243 -0.22 -16.37 13.77
C ALA A 243 -1.52 -17.19 13.58
N ILE A 244 -1.45 -18.30 12.83
CA ILE A 244 -2.57 -19.23 12.67
C ILE A 244 -2.97 -19.83 14.04
N VAL A 245 -1.99 -20.37 14.77
CA VAL A 245 -2.26 -21.03 16.06
C VAL A 245 -2.76 -20.03 17.10
N ALA A 246 -2.23 -18.81 17.11
CA ALA A 246 -2.72 -17.74 17.99
C ALA A 246 -4.20 -17.42 17.72
N MET A 247 -4.64 -17.36 16.46
CA MET A 247 -6.06 -17.14 16.14
C MET A 247 -6.93 -18.31 16.61
N GLN A 248 -6.49 -19.55 16.37
CA GLN A 248 -7.19 -20.76 16.84
C GLN A 248 -7.34 -20.78 18.37
N GLN A 249 -6.28 -20.45 19.11
CA GLN A 249 -6.32 -20.41 20.57
C GLN A 249 -7.07 -19.19 21.11
N SER A 250 -7.39 -18.19 20.30
CA SER A 250 -8.10 -16.96 20.70
C SER A 250 -9.60 -16.95 20.41
N ILE A 251 -10.18 -18.05 19.89
CA ILE A 251 -11.58 -18.10 19.44
C ILE A 251 -12.57 -17.61 20.52
N HIS A 252 -12.40 -18.04 21.77
CA HIS A 252 -13.31 -17.67 22.86
C HIS A 252 -13.27 -16.18 23.17
N GLU A 253 -12.08 -15.58 23.07
CA GLU A 253 -11.86 -14.16 23.32
C GLU A 253 -12.42 -13.27 22.21
N MET A 254 -12.62 -13.80 20.99
CA MET A 254 -13.14 -13.05 19.84
C MET A 254 -14.65 -12.82 19.88
N LYS A 255 -15.40 -13.55 20.72
CA LYS A 255 -16.87 -13.55 20.69
C LYS A 255 -17.44 -12.14 20.92
N ASP A 256 -18.23 -11.67 19.94
CA ASP A 256 -18.80 -10.32 19.84
C ASP A 256 -17.76 -9.18 19.94
N GLY A 257 -16.47 -9.51 19.87
CA GLY A 257 -15.36 -8.58 20.03
C GLY A 257 -14.89 -8.00 18.72
N ILE A 258 -13.77 -7.28 18.79
CA ILE A 258 -13.05 -6.76 17.63
C ILE A 258 -11.82 -7.62 17.39
N VAL A 259 -11.58 -8.06 16.16
CA VAL A 259 -10.33 -8.72 15.78
C VAL A 259 -9.55 -7.80 14.85
N ALA A 260 -8.37 -7.35 15.29
CA ALA A 260 -7.50 -6.45 14.53
C ALA A 260 -6.25 -7.17 14.04
N ILE A 261 -6.16 -7.36 12.73
CA ILE A 261 -5.06 -8.04 12.06
C ILE A 261 -4.29 -6.99 11.24
N GLY A 262 -3.13 -6.60 11.76
CA GLY A 262 -2.30 -5.57 11.17
C GLY A 262 -1.07 -6.09 10.44
N ASN A 263 -0.66 -7.35 10.64
CA ASN A 263 0.62 -7.84 10.11
C ASN A 263 0.50 -9.13 9.31
N ALA A 264 -0.11 -10.18 9.86
CA ALA A 264 -0.01 -11.52 9.29
C ALA A 264 -1.20 -11.86 8.36
N PRO A 265 -0.99 -12.01 7.03
CA PRO A 265 -2.05 -12.48 6.14
C PRO A 265 -2.57 -13.88 6.51
N THR A 266 -1.69 -14.73 7.03
CA THR A 266 -2.05 -16.08 7.49
C THR A 266 -2.99 -16.06 8.69
N ALA A 267 -2.91 -15.06 9.58
CA ALA A 267 -3.91 -14.88 10.64
C ALA A 267 -5.27 -14.52 10.07
N LEU A 268 -5.31 -13.67 9.04
CA LEU A 268 -6.56 -13.25 8.41
C LEU A 268 -7.25 -14.41 7.68
N PHE A 269 -6.49 -15.21 6.92
CA PHE A 269 -7.02 -16.43 6.31
C PHE A 269 -7.57 -17.41 7.33
N GLU A 270 -6.84 -17.68 8.41
CA GLU A 270 -7.32 -18.58 9.46
C GLU A 270 -8.59 -18.04 10.12
N LEU A 271 -8.64 -16.74 10.44
CA LEU A 271 -9.84 -16.12 11.00
C LEU A 271 -11.05 -16.28 10.07
N ILE A 272 -10.86 -16.05 8.76
CA ILE A 272 -11.92 -16.24 7.75
C ILE A 272 -12.41 -17.70 7.76
N ASP A 273 -11.51 -18.68 7.81
CA ASP A 273 -11.86 -20.09 7.88
C ASP A 273 -12.62 -20.43 9.16
N LEU A 274 -12.21 -19.89 10.30
CA LEU A 274 -12.89 -20.05 11.58
C LEU A 274 -14.29 -19.44 11.57
N ILE A 275 -14.47 -18.28 10.94
CA ILE A 275 -15.78 -17.63 10.76
C ILE A 275 -16.68 -18.48 9.85
N LYS A 276 -16.17 -18.93 8.70
CA LYS A 276 -16.93 -19.77 7.75
C LYS A 276 -17.36 -21.10 8.36
N LYS A 277 -16.55 -21.67 9.26
CA LYS A 277 -16.89 -22.88 10.03
C LYS A 277 -17.83 -22.62 11.21
N GLY A 278 -18.21 -21.37 11.47
CA GLY A 278 -19.06 -20.97 12.60
C GLY A 278 -18.37 -21.05 13.97
N LEU A 279 -17.05 -21.22 14.00
CA LEU A 279 -16.25 -21.35 15.23
C LEU A 279 -15.94 -19.98 15.84
N ALA A 280 -15.66 -18.97 15.01
CA ALA A 280 -15.40 -17.60 15.45
C ALA A 280 -16.55 -16.66 15.06
N GLN A 281 -16.97 -15.81 16.00
CA GLN A 281 -18.06 -14.85 15.79
C GLN A 281 -17.68 -13.46 16.35
N PRO A 282 -16.70 -12.76 15.74
CA PRO A 282 -16.42 -11.39 16.12
C PRO A 282 -17.50 -10.43 15.62
N ALA A 283 -17.68 -9.31 16.32
CA ALA A 283 -18.59 -8.25 15.89
C ALA A 283 -17.98 -7.41 14.75
N LEU A 284 -16.65 -7.29 14.71
CA LEU A 284 -15.92 -6.55 13.69
C LEU A 284 -14.54 -7.17 13.42
N VAL A 285 -14.16 -7.26 12.15
CA VAL A 285 -12.80 -7.62 11.72
C VAL A 285 -12.12 -6.43 11.06
N ILE A 286 -11.04 -5.93 11.67
CA ILE A 286 -10.13 -4.96 11.04
C ILE A 286 -9.01 -5.78 10.39
N GLY A 287 -9.20 -6.14 9.12
CA GLY A 287 -8.27 -6.96 8.36
C GLY A 287 -7.42 -6.10 7.45
N ILE A 288 -6.30 -5.59 7.95
CA ILE A 288 -5.40 -4.71 7.19
C ILE A 288 -3.94 -5.19 7.21
N PRO A 289 -3.66 -6.50 6.97
CA PRO A 289 -2.29 -6.97 6.91
C PRO A 289 -1.52 -6.30 5.76
N VAL A 290 -0.27 -5.96 6.04
CA VAL A 290 0.71 -5.52 5.04
C VAL A 290 1.44 -6.74 4.47
N GLY A 291 1.79 -6.71 3.20
CA GLY A 291 2.69 -7.72 2.64
C GLY A 291 2.60 -7.88 1.13
N PHE A 292 3.59 -8.58 0.59
CA PHE A 292 3.69 -8.89 -0.84
C PHE A 292 3.17 -10.29 -1.18
N VAL A 293 2.95 -11.14 -0.19
CA VAL A 293 2.47 -12.53 -0.36
C VAL A 293 1.25 -12.72 0.52
N GLY A 294 0.11 -13.08 -0.09
CA GLY A 294 -1.14 -13.43 0.60
C GLY A 294 -1.92 -12.26 1.19
N ALA A 295 -1.33 -11.06 1.32
CA ALA A 295 -1.98 -9.92 1.96
C ALA A 295 -3.19 -9.42 1.15
N VAL A 296 -3.02 -9.26 -0.17
CA VAL A 296 -4.09 -8.81 -1.06
C VAL A 296 -5.20 -9.86 -1.08
N GLU A 297 -4.83 -11.12 -1.29
CA GLU A 297 -5.72 -12.26 -1.38
C GLU A 297 -6.54 -12.45 -0.09
N ALA A 298 -5.92 -12.31 1.09
CA ALA A 298 -6.61 -12.40 2.37
C ALA A 298 -7.64 -11.29 2.56
N LYS A 299 -7.33 -10.06 2.12
CA LYS A 299 -8.24 -8.92 2.22
C LYS A 299 -9.39 -9.00 1.24
N TYR A 300 -9.17 -9.54 0.04
CA TYR A 300 -10.25 -9.88 -0.87
C TYR A 300 -11.16 -10.97 -0.28
N ALA A 301 -10.58 -12.05 0.27
CA ALA A 301 -11.35 -13.12 0.89
C ALA A 301 -12.18 -12.66 2.10
N LEU A 302 -11.70 -11.64 2.84
CA LEU A 302 -12.45 -11.03 3.94
C LEU A 302 -13.75 -10.37 3.46
N LYS A 303 -13.80 -9.86 2.22
CA LYS A 303 -15.01 -9.20 1.71
C LYS A 303 -16.20 -10.15 1.56
N ASP A 304 -15.92 -11.45 1.45
CA ASP A 304 -16.91 -12.50 1.23
C ASP A 304 -17.46 -13.12 2.53
N VAL A 305 -17.02 -12.65 3.71
CA VAL A 305 -17.59 -13.11 4.99
C VAL A 305 -18.76 -12.24 5.42
N SER A 306 -19.70 -12.83 6.17
CA SER A 306 -20.89 -12.15 6.68
C SER A 306 -20.63 -11.19 7.85
N ILE A 307 -19.44 -11.23 8.43
CA ILE A 307 -19.05 -10.41 9.57
C ILE A 307 -18.66 -9.00 9.10
N PRO A 308 -19.08 -7.91 9.79
CA PRO A 308 -18.63 -6.58 9.46
C PRO A 308 -17.10 -6.46 9.47
N TYR A 309 -16.55 -5.71 8.52
CA TYR A 309 -15.11 -5.55 8.37
C TYR A 309 -14.67 -4.13 7.98
N ILE A 310 -13.41 -3.81 8.26
CA ILE A 310 -12.67 -2.68 7.68
C ILE A 310 -11.37 -3.25 7.07
N THR A 311 -11.09 -2.92 5.80
CA THR A 311 -9.95 -3.45 5.05
C THR A 311 -9.50 -2.49 3.94
N ASN A 312 -8.59 -2.91 3.06
CA ASN A 312 -8.24 -2.26 1.80
C ASN A 312 -7.86 -3.30 0.73
N THR A 313 -7.71 -2.91 -0.54
CA THR A 313 -7.51 -3.86 -1.67
C THR A 313 -6.08 -3.98 -2.18
N ASN A 314 -5.14 -3.19 -1.66
CA ASN A 314 -3.74 -3.19 -2.13
C ASN A 314 -2.82 -3.92 -1.14
N ARG A 315 -1.50 -3.81 -1.30
CA ARG A 315 -0.50 -4.46 -0.41
C ARG A 315 -0.25 -3.70 0.89
N LYS A 316 -0.72 -2.46 0.97
CA LYS A 316 -0.52 -1.57 2.11
C LYS A 316 -1.40 -1.99 3.28
N GLY A 317 -0.98 -1.60 4.47
CA GLY A 317 -1.65 -1.91 5.73
C GLY A 317 -0.63 -1.77 6.84
N GLY A 318 -0.69 -2.62 7.84
CA GLY A 318 0.33 -2.65 8.88
C GLY A 318 -0.24 -2.43 10.28
N SER A 319 0.61 -2.64 11.27
CA SER A 319 0.22 -2.45 12.67
C SER A 319 -0.17 -1.00 12.98
N ALA A 320 0.51 -0.01 12.39
CA ALA A 320 0.18 1.41 12.57
C ALA A 320 -1.25 1.73 12.11
N VAL A 321 -1.67 1.19 10.97
CA VAL A 321 -3.01 1.39 10.41
C VAL A 321 -4.07 0.64 11.23
N ALA A 322 -3.81 -0.62 11.60
CA ALA A 322 -4.73 -1.36 12.45
C ALA A 322 -4.96 -0.64 13.79
N VAL A 323 -3.88 -0.15 14.42
CA VAL A 323 -3.92 0.61 15.67
C VAL A 323 -4.69 1.92 15.50
N SER A 324 -4.43 2.68 14.43
CA SER A 324 -5.09 3.96 14.21
C SER A 324 -6.60 3.80 14.00
N ILE A 325 -7.03 2.76 13.28
CA ILE A 325 -8.44 2.40 13.11
C ILE A 325 -9.07 2.03 14.46
N VAL A 326 -8.45 1.14 15.24
CA VAL A 326 -8.97 0.75 16.56
C VAL A 326 -9.08 1.96 17.48
N ASN A 327 -8.04 2.81 17.55
CA ASN A 327 -8.05 3.99 18.40
C ASN A 327 -9.09 5.03 17.95
N ALA A 328 -9.36 5.16 16.64
CA ALA A 328 -10.46 5.96 16.09
C ALA A 328 -11.82 5.44 16.58
N LEU A 329 -12.06 4.13 16.51
CA LEU A 329 -13.27 3.52 17.03
C LEU A 329 -13.42 3.73 18.55
N ILE A 330 -12.33 3.63 19.31
CA ILE A 330 -12.33 3.93 20.76
C ILE A 330 -12.72 5.38 21.02
N LYS A 331 -12.22 6.33 20.22
CA LYS A 331 -12.58 7.76 20.36
C LYS A 331 -14.06 7.96 20.09
N LEU A 332 -14.56 7.45 18.96
CA LEU A 332 -15.98 7.50 18.59
C LEU A 332 -16.90 6.81 19.61
N ALA A 333 -16.43 5.75 20.27
CA ALA A 333 -17.20 5.06 21.30
C ALA A 333 -17.27 5.83 22.64
N LYS A 334 -16.40 6.82 22.86
CA LYS A 334 -16.47 7.69 24.05
C LYS A 334 -17.42 8.87 23.87
N GLU A 335 -17.74 9.18 22.61
CA GLU A 335 -18.74 10.17 22.22
C GLU A 335 -20.16 9.57 22.37
#